data_AF-A0AAN6GC01-F1
#
_entry.id   AF-A0AAN6GC01-F1
#
_cell.length_a   1.000
_cell.length_b   1.000
_cell.length_c   1.000
_cell.angle_alpha   90.00
_cell.angle_beta   90.00
_cell.angle_gamma   90.00
#
_symmetry.space_group_name_H-M   'P 1'
#
loop_
_entity.id
_entity.type
_entity.pdbx_description
1 polymer ?
#
loop_
_entity_poly.entity_id
_entity_poly.type
_entity_poly.pdbx_seq_one_letter_code
_entity_poly.pdbx_strand_id
1 'polypeptide(L)'
;MPPSASNPRRQSAGSDIVRFYLVAYNFASFFGWTLVLFSLIKHLAVGPQTPTAVHRLAEFALRRLRPLRLLYLPTFAKDLPAPVVLFLHRASTSQQSIGGLVSFVQSFAILEVVHAALGLVRSPVPTTATQVASRLFSVWAVAERYPSASTSPWYAPMVLAWSVTECVRYPFYAQQLLKQDSPLLLWARYSLFYVLYPLGAISEAMLIKTTLPNSWPWQKPGQWDLRASIYGGLFLFWWYGLYIMYTYMIKQRKKALGTGFFGSSPEARQAQKKIKEAPASVAASTSAAVSSVQIKAQEATKRK
;
A
#
# COMPACT_ATOMS: atom_id res chain seq x y z
N MET A 1 -26.52 -36.61 -25.93
CA MET A 1 -26.52 -35.18 -26.30
C MET A 1 -25.11 -34.64 -26.13
N PRO A 2 -24.42 -34.20 -27.19
CA PRO A 2 -23.13 -33.53 -27.04
C PRO A 2 -23.34 -32.16 -26.36
N PRO A 3 -22.39 -31.69 -25.52
CA PRO A 3 -22.50 -30.39 -24.89
C PRO A 3 -22.43 -29.28 -25.95
N SER A 4 -23.39 -28.36 -25.88
CA SER A 4 -23.50 -27.18 -26.74
C SER A 4 -22.20 -26.38 -26.71
N ALA A 5 -21.55 -26.25 -27.89
CA ALA A 5 -20.36 -25.44 -28.07
C ALA A 5 -20.71 -23.96 -27.80
N SER A 6 -20.28 -23.46 -26.63
CA SER A 6 -20.44 -22.03 -26.32
C SER A 6 -19.66 -21.19 -27.31
N ASN A 7 -20.36 -20.26 -27.97
CA ASN A 7 -19.86 -19.43 -29.07
C ASN A 7 -18.65 -18.55 -28.62
N PRO A 8 -17.43 -18.71 -29.20
CA PRO A 8 -16.20 -18.04 -28.72
C PRO A 8 -16.28 -16.50 -28.70
N ARG A 9 -17.03 -15.90 -29.63
CA ARG A 9 -17.21 -14.43 -29.71
C ARG A 9 -17.97 -13.84 -28.50
N ARG A 10 -18.85 -14.62 -27.86
CA ARG A 10 -19.60 -14.16 -26.68
C ARG A 10 -18.72 -14.16 -25.41
N GLN A 11 -17.77 -15.09 -25.32
CA GLN A 11 -16.76 -15.12 -24.26
C GLN A 11 -15.72 -14.00 -24.40
N SER A 12 -15.33 -13.61 -25.64
CA SER A 12 -14.36 -12.53 -25.85
C SER A 12 -14.94 -11.15 -25.50
N ALA A 13 -16.18 -10.85 -25.93
CA ALA A 13 -16.82 -9.57 -25.64
C ALA A 13 -17.06 -9.35 -24.13
N GLY A 14 -17.49 -10.38 -23.40
CA GLY A 14 -17.60 -10.33 -21.93
C GLY A 14 -16.24 -10.12 -21.26
N SER A 15 -15.18 -10.75 -21.78
CA SER A 15 -13.81 -10.56 -21.27
C SER A 15 -13.29 -9.14 -21.50
N ASP A 16 -13.61 -8.52 -22.63
CA ASP A 16 -13.14 -7.17 -22.95
C ASP A 16 -13.88 -6.08 -22.17
N ILE A 17 -15.19 -6.24 -21.93
CA ILE A 17 -15.95 -5.35 -21.05
C ILE A 17 -15.40 -5.40 -19.61
N VAL A 18 -15.13 -6.61 -19.10
CA VAL A 18 -14.53 -6.78 -17.76
C VAL A 18 -13.15 -6.13 -17.70
N ARG A 19 -12.31 -6.30 -18.74
CA ARG A 19 -11.00 -5.63 -18.82
C ARG A 19 -11.14 -4.12 -18.79
N PHE A 20 -12.03 -3.55 -19.60
CA PHE A 20 -12.27 -2.10 -19.64
C PHE A 20 -12.74 -1.57 -18.29
N TYR A 21 -13.69 -2.25 -17.65
CA TYR A 21 -14.14 -1.93 -16.30
C TYR A 21 -13.01 -1.94 -15.28
N LEU A 22 -12.17 -3.00 -15.28
CA LEU A 22 -11.05 -3.09 -14.35
C LEU A 22 -10.01 -1.99 -14.61
N VAL A 23 -9.75 -1.64 -15.87
CA VAL A 23 -8.87 -0.51 -16.21
C VAL A 23 -9.45 0.80 -15.65
N ALA A 24 -10.74 1.07 -15.89
CA ALA A 24 -11.42 2.26 -15.38
C ALA A 24 -11.40 2.31 -13.83
N TYR A 25 -11.62 1.17 -13.17
CA TYR A 25 -11.50 1.05 -11.71
C TYR A 25 -10.10 1.41 -11.21
N ASN A 26 -9.05 0.87 -11.84
CA ASN A 26 -7.66 1.18 -11.46
C ASN A 26 -7.35 2.67 -11.67
N PHE A 27 -7.82 3.28 -12.76
CA PHE A 27 -7.67 4.73 -12.97
C PHE A 27 -8.42 5.55 -11.92
N ALA A 28 -9.67 5.21 -11.62
CA ALA A 28 -10.46 5.90 -10.60
C ALA A 28 -9.76 5.85 -9.23
N SER A 29 -9.27 4.67 -8.84
CA SER A 29 -8.53 4.50 -7.58
C SER A 29 -7.19 5.24 -7.60
N PHE A 30 -6.46 5.23 -8.72
CA PHE A 30 -5.23 6.02 -8.89
C PHE A 30 -5.46 7.51 -8.68
N PHE A 31 -6.49 8.09 -9.32
CA PHE A 31 -6.83 9.50 -9.14
C PHE A 31 -7.29 9.81 -7.71
N GLY A 32 -8.06 8.91 -7.09
CA GLY A 32 -8.45 9.02 -5.70
C GLY A 32 -7.24 9.13 -4.76
N TRP A 33 -6.27 8.21 -4.88
CA TRP A 33 -5.06 8.23 -4.06
C TRP A 33 -4.09 9.37 -4.41
N THR A 34 -4.05 9.80 -5.67
CA THR A 34 -3.27 10.98 -6.08
C THR A 34 -3.84 12.23 -5.43
N LEU A 35 -5.17 12.36 -5.38
CA LEU A 35 -5.83 13.47 -4.70
C LEU A 35 -5.55 13.44 -3.19
N VAL A 36 -5.59 12.27 -2.55
CA VAL A 36 -5.21 12.09 -1.14
C VAL A 36 -3.75 12.53 -0.92
N LEU A 37 -2.82 12.04 -1.75
CA LEU A 37 -1.40 12.37 -1.65
C LEU A 37 -1.16 13.87 -1.78
N PHE A 38 -1.73 14.49 -2.80
CA PHE A 38 -1.60 15.93 -3.04
C PHE A 38 -2.19 16.74 -1.89
N SER A 39 -3.38 16.37 -1.41
CA SER A 39 -4.04 17.07 -0.31
C SER A 39 -3.26 16.94 1.00
N LEU A 40 -2.67 15.77 1.26
CA LEU A 40 -1.79 15.55 2.41
C LEU A 40 -0.53 16.42 2.33
N ILE A 41 0.19 16.38 1.21
CA ILE A 41 1.42 17.16 1.02
C ILE A 41 1.12 18.65 1.18
N LYS A 42 0.03 19.13 0.57
CA LYS A 42 -0.40 20.53 0.69
C LYS A 42 -0.74 20.91 2.13
N HIS A 43 -1.46 20.05 2.87
CA HIS A 43 -1.79 20.27 4.28
C HIS A 43 -0.54 20.30 5.16
N LEU A 44 0.43 19.42 4.94
CA LEU A 44 1.69 19.42 5.68
C LEU A 44 2.55 20.66 5.36
N ALA A 45 2.53 21.13 4.11
CA ALA A 45 3.34 22.26 3.66
C ALA A 45 2.76 23.63 4.05
N VAL A 46 1.44 23.80 3.99
CA VAL A 46 0.77 25.12 4.13
C VAL A 46 -0.22 25.16 5.30
N GLY A 47 -0.64 24.01 5.84
CA GLY A 47 -1.64 23.91 6.91
C GLY A 47 -3.06 23.68 6.40
N PRO A 48 -4.08 23.82 7.27
CA PRO A 48 -5.48 23.56 6.94
C PRO A 48 -5.95 24.30 5.70
N GLN A 49 -6.62 23.58 4.80
CA GLN A 49 -7.12 24.11 3.54
C GLN A 49 -8.64 24.13 3.53
N THR A 50 -9.23 25.05 2.76
CA THR A 50 -10.68 25.01 2.48
C THR A 50 -11.02 23.72 1.72
N PRO A 51 -11.97 22.90 2.20
CA PRO A 51 -12.34 21.66 1.54
C PRO A 51 -12.82 21.88 0.11
N THR A 52 -12.20 21.21 -0.86
CA THR A 52 -12.65 21.27 -2.26
C THR A 52 -14.00 20.55 -2.42
N ALA A 53 -14.66 20.72 -3.58
CA ALA A 53 -15.92 20.03 -3.86
C ALA A 53 -15.82 18.51 -3.68
N VAL A 54 -14.70 17.90 -4.08
CA VAL A 54 -14.46 16.46 -3.92
C VAL A 54 -14.34 16.05 -2.45
N HIS A 55 -13.67 16.86 -1.62
CA HIS A 55 -13.59 16.61 -0.17
C HIS A 55 -14.99 16.67 0.46
N ARG A 56 -15.77 17.70 0.11
CA ARG A 56 -17.14 17.86 0.59
C ARG A 56 -18.06 16.72 0.15
N LEU A 57 -17.92 16.26 -1.09
CA LEU A 57 -18.68 15.12 -1.61
C LEU A 57 -18.33 13.82 -0.86
N ALA A 58 -17.04 13.55 -0.68
CA ALA A 58 -16.57 12.37 0.05
C ALA A 58 -17.09 12.37 1.50
N GLU A 59 -17.01 13.53 2.17
CA GLU A 59 -17.52 13.71 3.52
C GLU A 59 -19.04 13.58 3.60
N PHE A 60 -19.76 14.17 2.64
CA PHE A 60 -21.20 14.03 2.53
C PHE A 60 -21.64 12.58 2.31
N ALA A 61 -20.97 11.85 1.41
CA ALA A 61 -21.25 10.45 1.11
C ALA A 61 -21.10 9.56 2.35
N LEU A 62 -20.13 9.87 3.22
CA LEU A 62 -19.84 9.10 4.42
C LEU A 62 -20.41 9.69 5.71
N ARG A 63 -21.19 10.79 5.65
CA ARG A 63 -21.66 11.51 6.84
C ARG A 63 -22.42 10.66 7.84
N ARG A 64 -23.14 9.62 7.37
CA ARG A 64 -23.91 8.70 8.21
C ARG A 64 -23.04 7.65 8.90
N LEU A 65 -21.87 7.37 8.33
CA LEU A 65 -20.95 6.33 8.80
C LEU A 65 -19.84 6.90 9.68
N ARG A 66 -19.54 8.19 9.55
CA ARG A 66 -18.49 8.85 10.34
C ARG A 66 -19.06 9.41 11.65
N PRO A 67 -18.43 9.15 12.80
CA PRO A 67 -18.88 9.71 14.07
C PRO A 67 -18.66 11.22 14.13
N LEU A 68 -19.53 11.93 14.85
CA LEU A 68 -19.32 13.34 15.25
C LEU A 68 -18.07 13.43 16.13
N ARG A 69 -17.22 14.43 15.90
CA ARG A 69 -15.91 14.55 16.55
C ARG A 69 -15.76 15.87 17.29
N LEU A 70 -15.24 15.78 18.50
CA LEU A 70 -14.73 16.91 19.24
C LEU A 70 -13.36 17.33 18.70
N LEU A 71 -13.18 18.63 18.47
CA LEU A 71 -11.89 19.21 18.14
C LEU A 71 -10.96 19.10 19.35
N TYR A 72 -9.96 18.23 19.24
CA TYR A 72 -8.86 18.16 20.17
C TYR A 72 -7.58 18.52 19.43
N LEU A 73 -6.82 19.49 19.95
CA LEU A 73 -5.53 19.89 19.40
C LEU A 73 -4.43 19.38 20.35
N PRO A 74 -3.54 18.50 19.89
CA PRO A 74 -2.48 17.99 20.75
C PRO A 74 -1.48 19.10 21.05
N THR A 75 -1.03 19.15 22.30
CA THR A 75 0.06 20.05 22.73
C THR A 75 1.37 19.26 22.70
N PHE A 76 2.39 19.80 22.04
CA PHE A 76 3.72 19.19 21.97
C PHE A 76 4.66 19.78 23.02
N ALA A 77 5.77 19.09 23.31
CA ALA A 77 6.78 19.55 24.23
C ALA A 77 7.33 20.92 23.82
N LYS A 78 7.52 21.80 24.80
CA LYS A 78 7.98 23.19 24.60
C LYS A 78 9.43 23.27 24.10
N ASP A 79 10.21 22.20 24.27
CA ASP A 79 11.66 22.17 23.98
C ASP A 79 11.99 21.84 22.51
N LEU A 80 10.98 21.56 21.68
CA LEU A 80 11.18 21.25 20.26
C LEU A 80 11.38 22.53 19.43
N PRO A 81 12.25 22.51 18.40
CA PRO A 81 12.37 23.64 17.47
C PRO A 81 11.02 23.98 16.82
N ALA A 82 10.73 25.27 16.66
CA ALA A 82 9.45 25.75 16.10
C ALA A 82 9.05 25.10 14.76
N PRO A 83 9.96 24.86 13.79
CA PRO A 83 9.60 24.17 12.55
C PRO A 83 9.12 22.72 12.77
N VAL A 84 9.69 22.03 13.76
CA VAL A 84 9.31 20.65 14.10
C VAL A 84 7.95 20.63 14.77
N VAL A 85 7.70 21.54 15.72
CA VAL A 85 6.39 21.69 16.37
C VAL A 85 5.30 22.00 15.33
N LEU A 86 5.58 22.92 14.41
CA LEU A 86 4.65 23.25 13.33
C LEU A 86 4.35 22.05 12.45
N PHE A 87 5.37 21.29 12.04
CA PHE A 87 5.20 20.08 11.25
C PHE A 87 4.34 19.04 12.00
N LEU A 88 4.64 18.79 13.27
CA LEU A 88 3.88 17.84 14.10
C LEU A 88 2.42 18.28 14.28
N HIS A 89 2.17 19.58 14.47
CA HIS A 89 0.81 20.11 14.55
C HIS A 89 0.03 19.92 13.25
N ARG A 90 0.67 20.14 12.09
CA ARG A 90 0.04 19.88 10.79
C ARG A 90 -0.19 18.38 10.56
N ALA A 91 0.75 17.53 10.96
CA ALA A 91 0.59 16.09 10.91
C ALA A 91 -0.61 15.63 11.75
N SER A 92 -0.76 16.15 12.97
CA SER A 92 -1.86 15.87 13.88
C SER A 92 -3.23 16.35 13.41
N THR A 93 -3.29 17.41 12.62
CA THR A 93 -4.55 17.92 12.04
C THR A 93 -4.88 17.30 10.68
N SER A 94 -4.01 16.43 10.16
CA SER A 94 -4.19 15.83 8.83
C SER A 94 -5.47 15.00 8.74
N GLN A 95 -5.80 14.22 9.78
CA GLN A 95 -7.00 13.40 9.78
C GLN A 95 -8.28 14.25 9.69
N GLN A 96 -8.30 15.40 10.35
CA GLN A 96 -9.45 16.32 10.29
C GLN A 96 -9.59 16.93 8.88
N SER A 97 -8.47 17.31 8.25
CA SER A 97 -8.51 17.95 6.93
C SER A 97 -8.79 16.98 5.77
N ILE A 98 -8.23 15.77 5.81
CA ILE A 98 -8.26 14.84 4.67
C ILE A 98 -8.86 13.47 4.98
N GLY A 99 -9.19 13.18 6.24
CA GLY A 99 -9.65 11.85 6.65
C GLY A 99 -10.96 11.39 6.01
N GLY A 100 -11.86 12.33 5.66
CA GLY A 100 -13.07 12.01 4.91
C GLY A 100 -12.75 11.48 3.51
N LEU A 101 -11.80 12.13 2.82
CA LEU A 101 -11.33 11.69 1.51
C LEU A 101 -10.60 10.34 1.60
N VAL A 102 -9.71 10.17 2.59
CA VAL A 102 -9.00 8.89 2.83
C VAL A 102 -9.99 7.77 3.07
N SER A 103 -10.98 7.98 3.93
CA SER A 103 -12.01 6.98 4.24
C SER A 103 -12.82 6.60 3.01
N PHE A 104 -13.19 7.58 2.20
CA PHE A 104 -13.92 7.36 0.95
C PHE A 104 -13.10 6.53 -0.04
N VAL A 105 -11.89 6.96 -0.36
CA VAL A 105 -11.00 6.26 -1.31
C VAL A 105 -10.63 4.86 -0.80
N GLN A 106 -10.29 4.70 0.49
CA GLN A 106 -9.96 3.40 1.06
C GLN A 106 -11.14 2.42 1.02
N SER A 107 -12.38 2.92 1.08
CA SER A 107 -13.57 2.06 1.03
C SER A 107 -13.81 1.46 -0.36
N PHE A 108 -13.30 2.08 -1.43
CA PHE A 108 -13.30 1.46 -2.78
C PHE A 108 -12.47 0.18 -2.85
N ALA A 109 -11.55 -0.06 -1.92
CA ALA A 109 -10.76 -1.29 -1.88
C ALA A 109 -11.62 -2.53 -1.56
N ILE A 110 -12.84 -2.36 -1.02
CA ILE A 110 -13.81 -3.46 -0.87
C ILE A 110 -14.12 -4.11 -2.22
N LEU A 111 -14.16 -3.31 -3.30
CA LEU A 111 -14.37 -3.83 -4.65
C LEU A 111 -13.26 -4.77 -5.09
N GLU A 112 -12.03 -4.64 -4.58
CA GLU A 112 -10.93 -5.57 -4.91
C GLU A 112 -11.22 -6.98 -4.38
N VAL A 113 -11.83 -7.08 -3.20
CA VAL A 113 -12.28 -8.34 -2.63
C VAL A 113 -13.42 -8.92 -3.47
N VAL A 114 -14.36 -8.08 -3.91
CA VAL A 114 -15.45 -8.48 -4.80
C VAL A 114 -14.92 -8.96 -6.15
N HIS A 115 -13.95 -8.27 -6.74
CA HIS A 115 -13.34 -8.66 -8.02
C HIS A 115 -12.62 -10.00 -7.90
N ALA A 116 -11.92 -10.26 -6.79
CA ALA A 116 -11.30 -11.56 -6.53
C ALA A 116 -12.36 -12.65 -6.31
N ALA A 117 -13.42 -12.38 -5.53
CA ALA A 117 -14.48 -13.34 -5.22
C ALA A 117 -15.31 -13.73 -6.46
N LEU A 118 -15.56 -12.79 -7.35
CA LEU A 118 -16.23 -13.03 -8.64
C LEU A 118 -15.30 -13.61 -9.71
N GLY A 119 -14.02 -13.83 -9.40
CA GLY A 119 -13.04 -14.36 -10.36
C GLY A 119 -12.67 -13.40 -11.49
N LEU A 120 -13.00 -12.10 -11.37
CA LEU A 120 -12.60 -11.07 -12.35
C LEU A 120 -11.09 -10.85 -12.34
N VAL A 121 -10.45 -11.07 -11.18
CA VAL A 121 -8.99 -10.98 -10.99
C VAL A 121 -8.48 -12.29 -10.39
N ARG A 122 -7.33 -12.76 -10.87
CA ARG A 122 -6.64 -13.94 -10.34
C ARG A 122 -5.93 -13.58 -9.03
N SER A 123 -6.64 -13.59 -7.92
CA SER A 123 -6.07 -13.35 -6.59
C SER A 123 -6.75 -14.23 -5.54
N PRO A 124 -6.00 -14.79 -4.57
CA PRO A 124 -6.60 -15.52 -3.47
C PRO A 124 -7.52 -14.60 -2.66
N VAL A 125 -8.80 -14.94 -2.58
CA VAL A 125 -9.82 -14.13 -1.87
C VAL A 125 -9.46 -13.90 -0.41
N PRO A 126 -9.05 -14.91 0.39
CA PRO A 126 -8.74 -14.69 1.80
C PRO A 126 -7.59 -13.69 1.99
N THR A 127 -6.53 -13.80 1.20
CA THR A 127 -5.39 -12.88 1.25
C THR A 127 -5.79 -11.46 0.90
N THR A 128 -6.59 -11.28 -0.16
CA THR A 128 -7.09 -9.97 -0.59
C THR A 128 -8.00 -9.36 0.48
N ALA A 129 -8.89 -10.16 1.05
CA ALA A 129 -9.78 -9.74 2.12
C ALA A 129 -9.01 -9.31 3.38
N THR A 130 -8.02 -10.08 3.84
CA THR A 130 -7.20 -9.72 5.00
C THR A 130 -6.44 -8.42 4.78
N GLN A 131 -5.88 -8.20 3.59
CA GLN A 131 -5.17 -6.97 3.25
C GLN A 131 -6.09 -5.74 3.28
N VAL A 132 -7.27 -5.85 2.66
CA VAL A 132 -8.27 -4.78 2.63
C VAL A 132 -8.85 -4.53 4.03
N ALA A 133 -9.17 -5.59 4.77
CA ALA A 133 -9.69 -5.50 6.14
C ALA A 133 -8.71 -4.82 7.09
N SER A 134 -7.41 -5.11 6.99
CA SER A 134 -6.38 -4.46 7.81
C SER A 134 -6.39 -2.94 7.63
N ARG A 135 -6.46 -2.45 6.38
CA ARG A 135 -6.51 -1.01 6.12
C ARG A 135 -7.84 -0.37 6.52
N LEU A 136 -8.95 -1.05 6.28
CA LEU A 136 -10.26 -0.59 6.75
C LEU A 136 -10.32 -0.53 8.28
N PHE A 137 -9.68 -1.45 8.99
CA PHE A 137 -9.55 -1.40 10.44
C PHE A 137 -8.79 -0.13 10.88
N SER A 138 -7.61 0.13 10.31
CA SER A 138 -6.81 1.32 10.64
C SER A 138 -7.55 2.64 10.35
N VAL A 139 -8.34 2.69 9.27
CA VAL A 139 -9.16 3.87 8.94
C VAL A 139 -10.40 3.96 9.83
N TRP A 140 -11.28 2.96 9.80
CA TRP A 140 -12.62 3.05 10.39
C TRP A 140 -12.66 2.70 11.87
N ALA A 141 -11.95 1.64 12.27
CA ALA A 141 -11.97 1.16 13.64
C ALA A 141 -11.00 1.94 14.54
N VAL A 142 -9.92 2.51 13.99
CA VAL A 142 -8.91 3.25 14.75
C VAL A 142 -9.00 4.75 14.51
N ALA A 143 -8.57 5.23 13.33
CA ALA A 143 -8.43 6.66 13.07
C ALA A 143 -9.77 7.42 13.07
N GLU A 144 -10.86 6.78 12.62
CA GLU A 144 -12.16 7.42 12.57
C GLU A 144 -12.89 7.44 13.92
N ARG A 145 -12.62 6.43 14.76
CA ARG A 145 -13.36 6.16 16.00
C ARG A 145 -12.74 6.79 17.25
N TYR A 146 -11.42 7.00 17.27
CA TYR A 146 -10.71 7.47 18.45
C TYR A 146 -10.10 8.86 18.24
N PRO A 147 -10.47 9.87 19.06
CA PRO A 147 -9.85 11.20 18.99
C PRO A 147 -8.34 11.17 19.19
N SER A 148 -7.82 10.27 20.04
CA SER A 148 -6.38 10.11 20.28
C SER A 148 -5.63 9.63 19.04
N ALA A 149 -6.25 8.78 18.21
CA ALA A 149 -5.68 8.34 16.94
C ALA A 149 -5.87 9.40 15.85
N SER A 150 -7.04 10.03 15.78
CA SER A 150 -7.36 11.08 14.81
C SER A 150 -6.42 12.29 14.91
N THR A 151 -6.02 12.64 16.13
CA THR A 151 -5.14 13.78 16.41
C THR A 151 -3.66 13.39 16.51
N SER A 152 -3.35 12.13 16.28
CA SER A 152 -1.98 11.63 16.36
C SER A 152 -1.17 12.06 15.14
N PRO A 153 0.08 12.55 15.32
CA PRO A 153 0.94 12.90 14.19
C PRO A 153 1.30 11.67 13.33
N TRP A 154 1.12 10.45 13.86
CA TRP A 154 1.32 9.19 13.13
C TRP A 154 0.32 8.96 11.99
N TYR A 155 -0.81 9.68 11.96
CA TYR A 155 -1.78 9.55 10.88
C TYR A 155 -1.20 9.99 9.52
N ALA A 156 -0.46 11.11 9.51
CA ALA A 156 0.13 11.66 8.30
C ALA A 156 1.14 10.70 7.60
N PRO A 157 2.17 10.15 8.27
CA PRO A 157 3.11 9.22 7.65
C PRO A 157 2.44 7.90 7.20
N MET A 158 1.40 7.42 7.90
CA MET A 158 0.59 6.28 7.43
C MET A 158 -0.04 6.59 6.07
N VAL A 159 -0.80 7.69 5.98
CA VAL A 159 -1.48 8.07 4.74
C VAL A 159 -0.49 8.39 3.63
N LEU A 160 0.66 8.99 3.94
CA LEU A 160 1.73 9.23 2.98
C LEU A 160 2.24 7.91 2.38
N ALA A 161 2.64 6.97 3.23
CA ALA A 161 3.15 5.67 2.80
C ALA A 161 2.14 4.92 1.95
N TRP A 162 0.87 4.93 2.35
CA TRP A 162 -0.21 4.32 1.60
C TRP A 162 -0.40 4.99 0.25
N SER A 163 -0.57 6.31 0.22
CA SER A 163 -0.89 7.02 -1.01
C SER A 163 0.21 6.88 -2.06
N VAL A 164 1.48 6.94 -1.66
CA VAL A 164 2.60 6.70 -2.60
C VAL A 164 2.58 5.27 -3.13
N THR A 165 2.35 4.27 -2.25
CA THR A 165 2.25 2.86 -2.66
C THR A 165 1.10 2.65 -3.64
N GLU A 166 -0.06 3.24 -3.39
CA GLU A 166 -1.25 3.12 -4.22
C GLU A 166 -1.12 3.84 -5.56
N CYS A 167 -0.48 5.01 -5.57
CA CYS A 167 -0.16 5.75 -6.80
C CYS A 167 0.76 4.96 -7.75
N VAL A 168 1.52 3.98 -7.24
CA VAL A 168 2.32 3.06 -8.06
C VAL A 168 1.54 1.78 -8.39
N ARG A 169 0.76 1.26 -7.43
CA ARG A 169 0.05 -0.02 -7.55
C ARG A 169 -1.02 -0.01 -8.64
N TYR A 170 -1.88 1.00 -8.66
CA TYR A 170 -3.00 1.05 -9.60
C TYR A 170 -2.56 1.23 -11.05
N PRO A 171 -1.61 2.15 -11.38
CA PRO A 171 -1.10 2.23 -12.75
C PRO A 171 -0.40 0.94 -13.19
N PHE A 172 0.26 0.24 -12.28
CA PHE A 172 0.89 -1.05 -12.59
C PHE A 172 -0.15 -2.11 -12.95
N TYR A 173 -1.26 -2.20 -12.21
CA TYR A 173 -2.35 -3.10 -12.55
C TYR A 173 -3.06 -2.73 -13.85
N ALA A 174 -3.26 -1.45 -14.12
CA ALA A 174 -3.80 -0.99 -15.40
C ALA A 174 -2.90 -1.41 -16.57
N GLN A 175 -1.57 -1.24 -16.46
CA GLN A 175 -0.63 -1.67 -17.50
C GLN A 175 -0.64 -3.19 -17.73
N GLN A 176 -0.74 -4.00 -16.67
CA GLN A 176 -0.89 -5.45 -16.82
C GLN A 176 -2.15 -5.86 -17.58
N LEU A 177 -3.27 -5.16 -17.36
CA LEU A 177 -4.52 -5.38 -18.10
C LEU A 177 -4.40 -4.96 -19.57
N LEU A 178 -3.65 -3.89 -19.83
CA LEU A 178 -3.35 -3.40 -21.18
C LEU A 178 -2.21 -4.18 -21.88
N LYS A 179 -1.63 -5.19 -21.21
CA LYS A 179 -0.48 -5.97 -21.70
C LYS A 179 0.74 -5.10 -22.06
N GLN A 180 0.94 -4.02 -21.32
CA GLN A 180 2.09 -3.15 -21.42
C GLN A 180 3.04 -3.40 -20.26
N ASP A 181 4.34 -3.36 -20.55
CA ASP A 181 5.38 -3.50 -19.53
C ASP A 181 6.08 -2.16 -19.32
N SER A 182 6.12 -1.68 -18.07
CA SER A 182 6.93 -0.52 -17.67
C SER A 182 8.01 -0.94 -16.69
N PRO A 183 9.30 -0.93 -17.10
CA PRO A 183 10.41 -1.30 -16.21
C PRO A 183 10.49 -0.43 -14.96
N LEU A 184 10.23 0.88 -15.09
CA LEU A 184 10.26 1.83 -13.97
C LEU A 184 9.16 1.51 -12.96
N LEU A 185 7.95 1.25 -13.44
CA LEU A 185 6.80 0.99 -12.57
C LEU A 185 6.90 -0.38 -11.88
N LEU A 186 7.43 -1.38 -12.60
CA LEU A 186 7.83 -2.66 -12.03
C LEU A 186 8.87 -2.48 -10.93
N TRP A 187 9.92 -1.69 -11.19
CA TRP A 187 10.96 -1.40 -10.20
C TRP A 187 10.38 -0.72 -8.97
N ALA A 188 9.57 0.33 -9.16
CA ALA A 188 8.96 1.10 -8.08
C ALA A 188 8.07 0.20 -7.21
N ARG A 189 7.20 -0.60 -7.82
CA ARG A 189 6.31 -1.54 -7.12
C ARG A 189 7.08 -2.52 -6.22
N TYR A 190 8.20 -3.05 -6.71
CA TYR A 190 8.97 -4.06 -6.00
C TYR A 190 10.12 -3.50 -5.16
N SER A 191 10.36 -2.18 -5.13
CA SER A 191 11.48 -1.58 -4.39
C SER A 191 11.07 -0.51 -3.37
N LEU A 192 9.98 0.24 -3.61
CA LEU A 192 9.56 1.30 -2.68
C LEU A 192 9.19 0.78 -1.28
N PHE A 193 8.85 -0.51 -1.17
CA PHE A 193 8.50 -1.13 0.11
C PHE A 193 9.63 -1.04 1.14
N TYR A 194 10.91 -0.94 0.74
CA TYR A 194 12.04 -0.81 1.68
C TYR A 194 11.86 0.38 2.64
N VAL A 195 11.26 1.47 2.16
CA VAL A 195 11.02 2.68 2.96
C VAL A 195 9.54 2.77 3.36
N LEU A 196 8.64 2.61 2.39
CA LEU A 196 7.22 2.87 2.62
C LEU A 196 6.56 1.84 3.53
N TYR A 197 7.01 0.58 3.51
CA TYR A 197 6.38 -0.45 4.32
C TYR A 197 6.67 -0.28 5.82
N PRO A 198 7.94 -0.11 6.28
CA PRO A 198 8.20 0.24 7.67
C PRO A 198 7.50 1.54 8.09
N LEU A 199 7.54 2.58 7.24
CA LEU A 199 6.89 3.86 7.54
C LEU A 199 5.39 3.70 7.78
N GLY A 200 4.69 3.02 6.88
CA GLY A 200 3.25 2.78 6.99
C GLY A 200 2.91 1.88 8.18
N ALA A 201 3.57 0.72 8.28
CA ALA A 201 3.27 -0.27 9.29
C ALA A 201 3.59 0.19 10.72
N ILE A 202 4.69 0.94 10.92
CA ILE A 202 4.99 1.54 12.23
C ILE A 202 3.93 2.59 12.59
N SER A 203 3.54 3.42 11.62
CA SER A 203 2.53 4.46 11.84
C SER A 203 1.17 3.86 12.24
N GLU A 204 0.74 2.78 11.58
CA GLU A 204 -0.46 2.02 11.94
C GLU A 204 -0.40 1.45 13.36
N ALA A 205 0.72 0.81 13.72
CA ALA A 205 0.92 0.28 15.07
C ALA A 205 0.86 1.39 16.13
N MET A 206 1.48 2.53 15.85
CA MET A 206 1.49 3.67 16.76
C MET A 206 0.10 4.30 16.90
N LEU A 207 -0.70 4.35 15.84
CA LEU A 207 -2.11 4.76 15.94
C LEU A 207 -2.90 3.83 16.85
N ILE A 208 -2.75 2.51 16.72
CA ILE A 208 -3.39 1.55 17.63
C ILE A 208 -2.94 1.81 19.07
N LYS A 209 -1.64 2.00 19.30
CA LYS A 209 -1.07 2.30 20.63
C LYS A 209 -1.71 3.55 21.25
N THR A 210 -2.00 4.61 20.48
CA THR A 210 -2.65 5.82 21.02
C THR A 210 -4.08 5.58 21.54
N THR A 211 -4.70 4.44 21.20
CA THR A 211 -6.04 4.07 21.68
C THR A 211 -6.03 3.16 22.92
N LEU A 212 -4.83 2.75 23.36
CA LEU A 212 -4.62 1.88 24.51
C LEU A 212 -4.42 2.70 25.80
N PRO A 213 -4.71 2.12 26.98
CA PRO A 213 -4.36 2.74 28.26
C PRO A 213 -2.85 2.99 28.38
N ASN A 214 -2.47 4.05 29.11
CA ASN A 214 -1.06 4.40 29.31
C ASN A 214 -0.28 3.41 30.19
N SER A 215 -0.98 2.64 31.04
CA SER A 215 -0.38 1.59 31.88
C SER A 215 -0.58 0.21 31.29
N TRP A 216 0.37 -0.68 31.53
CA TRP A 216 0.28 -2.07 31.09
C TRP A 216 -0.78 -2.88 31.87
N PRO A 217 -1.31 -3.97 31.29
CA PRO A 217 -2.37 -4.77 31.92
C PRO A 217 -1.99 -5.28 33.31
N TRP A 218 -0.72 -5.68 33.51
CA TRP A 218 -0.23 -6.18 34.80
C TRP A 218 -0.02 -5.08 35.85
N GLN A 219 0.01 -3.81 35.46
CA GLN A 219 0.16 -2.69 36.39
C GLN A 219 -1.20 -2.18 36.87
N LYS A 220 -2.17 -2.03 35.95
CA LYS A 220 -3.53 -1.59 36.26
C LYS A 220 -4.55 -2.39 35.45
N PRO A 221 -4.88 -3.61 35.89
CA PRO A 221 -5.80 -4.48 35.15
C PRO A 221 -7.18 -3.83 34.91
N GLY A 222 -7.68 -3.04 35.87
CA GLY A 222 -8.98 -2.39 35.78
C GLY A 222 -9.11 -1.33 34.67
N GLN A 223 -8.01 -0.90 34.03
CA GLN A 223 -8.06 0.01 32.88
C GLN A 223 -8.17 -0.71 31.53
N TRP A 224 -8.01 -2.03 31.52
CA TRP A 224 -8.01 -2.85 30.31
C TRP A 224 -9.35 -3.54 30.12
N ASP A 225 -10.17 -2.98 29.23
CA ASP A 225 -11.39 -3.63 28.75
C ASP A 225 -11.08 -4.71 27.69
N LEU A 226 -12.08 -5.50 27.31
CA LEU A 226 -11.95 -6.53 26.26
C LEU A 226 -11.39 -5.95 24.96
N ARG A 227 -11.82 -4.73 24.61
CA ARG A 227 -11.35 -4.03 23.42
C ARG A 227 -9.87 -3.68 23.52
N ALA A 228 -9.42 -3.03 24.59
CA ALA A 228 -8.02 -2.69 24.81
C ALA A 228 -7.15 -3.95 24.79
N SER A 229 -7.66 -5.05 25.34
CA SER A 229 -6.98 -6.35 25.31
C SER A 229 -6.83 -6.88 23.88
N ILE A 230 -7.88 -6.83 23.06
CA ILE A 230 -7.83 -7.20 21.64
C ILE A 230 -6.83 -6.31 20.88
N TYR A 231 -6.91 -4.98 21.05
CA TYR A 231 -6.05 -4.03 20.34
C TYR A 231 -4.59 -4.13 20.79
N GLY A 232 -4.36 -4.39 22.08
CA GLY A 232 -3.04 -4.67 22.63
C GLY A 232 -2.46 -5.96 22.08
N GLY A 233 -3.27 -7.02 21.99
CA GLY A 233 -2.89 -8.26 21.31
C GLY A 233 -2.51 -8.01 19.85
N LEU A 234 -3.36 -7.31 19.09
CA LEU A 234 -3.07 -6.92 17.70
C LEU A 234 -1.77 -6.12 17.59
N PHE A 235 -1.52 -5.16 18.48
CA PHE A 235 -0.28 -4.37 18.52
C PHE A 235 0.95 -5.24 18.76
N LEU A 236 0.88 -6.24 19.65
CA LEU A 236 2.00 -7.16 19.91
C LEU A 236 2.25 -8.08 18.71
N PHE A 237 1.20 -8.68 18.14
CA PHE A 237 1.30 -9.54 16.96
C PHE A 237 1.71 -8.76 15.70
N TRP A 238 1.48 -7.45 15.67
CA TRP A 238 1.81 -6.58 14.53
C TRP A 238 3.29 -6.66 14.14
N TRP A 239 4.19 -6.66 15.14
CA TRP A 239 5.63 -6.69 14.91
C TRP A 239 6.09 -8.01 14.27
N TYR A 240 5.48 -9.12 14.68
CA TYR A 240 5.72 -10.41 14.07
C TYR A 240 5.24 -10.44 12.61
N GLY A 241 4.02 -9.94 12.35
CA GLY A 241 3.47 -9.82 11.00
C GLY A 241 4.33 -8.93 10.09
N LEU A 242 4.85 -7.81 10.62
CA LEU A 242 5.75 -6.89 9.93
C LEU A 242 7.01 -7.61 9.46
N TYR A 243 7.67 -8.38 10.33
CA TYR A 243 8.87 -9.14 9.99
C TYR A 243 8.62 -10.17 8.88
N ILE A 244 7.57 -10.98 9.01
CA ILE A 244 7.25 -12.04 8.03
C ILE A 244 6.92 -11.45 6.66
N MET A 245 6.07 -10.42 6.60
CA MET A 245 5.70 -9.79 5.32
C MET A 245 6.86 -9.02 4.70
N TYR A 246 7.69 -8.35 5.51
CA TYR A 246 8.85 -7.62 4.99
C TYR A 246 9.87 -8.58 4.35
N THR A 247 10.21 -9.67 5.03
CA THR A 247 11.12 -10.69 4.49
C THR A 247 10.53 -11.38 3.25
N TYR A 248 9.21 -11.59 3.23
CA TYR A 248 8.50 -12.10 2.06
C TYR A 248 8.59 -11.15 0.86
N MET A 249 8.41 -9.85 1.04
CA MET A 249 8.54 -8.86 -0.05
C MET A 249 9.97 -8.78 -0.60
N ILE A 250 11.00 -8.95 0.24
CA ILE A 250 12.39 -9.06 -0.24
C ILE A 250 12.55 -10.26 -1.18
N LYS A 251 11.96 -11.42 -0.82
CA LYS A 251 11.95 -12.61 -1.68
C LYS A 251 11.18 -12.36 -2.98
N GLN A 252 10.02 -11.69 -2.92
CA GLN A 252 9.24 -11.33 -4.10
C GLN A 252 10.02 -10.37 -5.03
N ARG A 253 10.71 -9.38 -4.48
CA ARG A 253 11.57 -8.47 -5.24
C ARG A 253 12.66 -9.25 -5.96
N LYS A 254 13.39 -10.13 -5.27
CA LYS A 254 14.45 -10.94 -5.90
C LYS A 254 13.88 -11.80 -7.03
N LYS A 255 12.66 -12.32 -6.89
CA LYS A 255 11.97 -13.08 -7.94
C LYS A 255 11.55 -12.21 -9.13
N ALA A 256 11.06 -10.99 -8.87
CA ALA A 256 10.53 -10.10 -9.90
C ALA A 256 11.60 -9.28 -10.62
N LEU A 257 12.66 -8.87 -9.92
CA LEU A 257 13.71 -7.98 -10.44
C LEU A 257 15.08 -8.66 -10.59
N GLY A 258 15.34 -9.80 -9.94
CA GLY A 258 16.66 -10.43 -9.92
C GLY A 258 17.63 -9.78 -8.94
N THR A 259 18.93 -9.96 -9.17
CA THR A 259 20.01 -9.37 -8.37
C THR A 259 20.40 -7.99 -8.93
N GLY A 260 20.60 -6.99 -8.05
CA GLY A 260 20.92 -5.61 -8.42
C GLY A 260 19.87 -4.59 -8.00
N PHE A 261 20.25 -3.30 -8.00
CA PHE A 261 19.38 -2.19 -7.57
C PHE A 261 18.22 -1.95 -8.54
N PHE A 262 18.49 -1.87 -9.85
CA PHE A 262 17.45 -1.78 -10.90
C PHE A 262 16.93 -3.15 -11.38
N GLY A 263 17.52 -4.23 -10.85
CA GLY A 263 17.27 -5.59 -11.31
C GLY A 263 18.12 -5.99 -12.51
N SER A 264 18.17 -7.27 -12.83
CA SER A 264 18.85 -7.79 -14.01
C SER A 264 18.05 -7.51 -15.28
N SER A 265 18.71 -7.21 -16.40
CA SER A 265 18.10 -7.00 -17.73
C SER A 265 17.18 -8.17 -18.11
N PRO A 266 16.06 -7.94 -18.82
CA PRO A 266 15.20 -9.01 -19.35
C PRO A 266 15.96 -10.10 -20.11
N GLU A 267 16.98 -9.71 -20.87
CA GLU A 267 17.89 -10.61 -21.60
C GLU A 267 18.72 -11.47 -20.65
N ALA A 268 19.27 -10.87 -19.58
CA ALA A 268 19.99 -11.58 -18.53
C ALA A 268 19.10 -12.58 -17.78
N ARG A 269 17.79 -12.30 -17.67
CA ARG A 269 16.81 -13.21 -17.05
C ARG A 269 16.43 -14.37 -17.97
N GLN A 270 16.27 -14.12 -19.26
CA GLN A 270 16.06 -15.18 -20.25
C GLN A 270 17.31 -16.08 -20.35
N ALA A 271 18.51 -15.50 -20.32
CA ALA A 271 19.76 -16.25 -20.25
C ALA A 271 19.84 -17.10 -18.97
N GLN A 272 19.52 -16.54 -17.79
CA GLN A 272 19.50 -17.29 -16.53
C GLN A 272 18.46 -18.42 -16.51
N LYS A 273 17.27 -18.22 -17.07
CA LYS A 273 16.25 -19.28 -17.21
C LYS A 273 16.74 -20.40 -18.13
N LYS A 274 17.26 -20.06 -19.31
CA LYS A 274 17.83 -21.03 -20.25
C LYS A 274 18.97 -21.83 -19.64
N ILE A 275 19.84 -21.21 -18.83
CA ILE A 275 20.93 -21.91 -18.12
C ILE A 275 20.39 -22.86 -17.05
N LYS A 276 19.35 -22.47 -16.32
CA LYS A 276 18.77 -23.27 -15.23
C LYS A 276 17.94 -24.46 -15.75
N GLU A 277 17.41 -24.34 -16.96
CA GLU A 277 16.65 -25.38 -17.67
C GLU A 277 17.53 -26.21 -18.62
N ALA A 278 18.80 -25.83 -18.82
CA ALA A 278 19.73 -26.58 -19.66
C ALA A 278 20.19 -27.87 -18.95
N PRO A 279 20.31 -29.00 -19.67
CA PRO A 279 20.90 -30.22 -19.13
C PRO A 279 22.33 -29.95 -18.64
N ALA A 280 22.73 -30.63 -17.56
CA ALA A 280 23.97 -30.36 -16.81
C ALA A 280 25.25 -30.31 -17.67
N SER A 281 25.25 -30.92 -18.86
CA SER A 281 26.35 -30.88 -19.83
C SER A 281 26.57 -29.53 -20.52
N VAL A 282 25.58 -28.62 -20.54
CA VAL A 282 25.64 -27.32 -21.23
C VAL A 282 25.86 -26.13 -20.26
N ALA A 283 25.56 -26.32 -18.97
CA ALA A 283 25.69 -25.27 -17.96
C ALA A 283 27.14 -24.78 -17.75
N ALA A 284 28.12 -25.66 -17.93
CA ALA A 284 29.54 -25.35 -17.73
C ALA A 284 30.11 -24.40 -18.81
N SER A 285 29.76 -24.58 -20.09
CA SER A 285 30.24 -23.71 -21.18
C SER A 285 29.54 -22.35 -21.17
N THR A 286 28.28 -22.30 -20.73
CA THR A 286 27.48 -21.07 -20.69
C THR A 286 27.87 -20.15 -19.51
N SER A 287 28.31 -20.73 -18.38
CA SER A 287 28.81 -19.99 -17.20
C SER A 287 30.04 -19.12 -17.52
N ALA A 288 30.97 -19.64 -18.32
CA ALA A 288 32.17 -18.91 -18.75
C ALA A 288 31.84 -17.74 -19.69
N ALA A 289 30.86 -17.92 -20.58
CA ALA A 289 30.40 -16.87 -21.50
C ALA A 289 29.69 -15.73 -20.76
N VAL A 290 28.92 -16.02 -19.70
CA VAL A 290 28.24 -14.99 -18.91
C VAL A 290 29.21 -14.20 -18.04
N SER A 291 30.23 -14.85 -17.48
CA SER A 291 31.27 -14.18 -16.68
C SER A 291 32.01 -13.13 -17.51
N SER A 292 32.35 -13.44 -18.77
CA SER A 292 33.01 -12.49 -19.68
C SER A 292 32.09 -11.33 -20.11
N VAL A 293 30.79 -11.56 -20.27
CA VAL A 293 29.81 -10.50 -20.58
C VAL A 293 29.55 -9.60 -19.37
N GLN A 294 29.46 -10.15 -18.15
CA GLN A 294 29.31 -9.36 -16.93
C GLN A 294 30.54 -8.49 -16.64
N ILE A 295 31.75 -9.00 -16.89
CA ILE A 295 33.00 -8.24 -16.76
C ILE A 295 33.01 -7.07 -17.76
N LYS A 296 32.67 -7.31 -19.04
CA LYS A 296 32.59 -6.25 -20.05
C LYS A 296 31.52 -5.19 -19.74
N ALA A 297 30.37 -5.59 -19.21
CA ALA A 297 29.32 -4.66 -18.80
C ALA A 297 29.73 -3.80 -17.60
N GLN A 298 30.48 -4.37 -16.65
CA GLN A 298 31.04 -3.63 -15.51
C GLN A 298 32.15 -2.64 -15.95
N GLU A 299 32.99 -3.01 -16.91
CA GLU A 299 34.01 -2.13 -17.47
C GLU A 299 33.41 -0.97 -18.28
N ALA A 300 32.36 -1.21 -19.06
CA ALA A 300 31.65 -0.17 -19.81
C ALA A 300 30.94 0.86 -18.90
N THR A 301 30.55 0.45 -17.69
CA THR A 301 29.89 1.31 -16.70
C THR A 301 30.89 2.14 -15.89
N LYS A 302 32.18 1.75 -15.83
CA LYS A 302 33.26 2.53 -15.20
C LYS A 302 33.89 3.58 -16.12
N ARG A 303 33.60 3.55 -17.43
CA ARG A 303 34.13 4.49 -18.45
C ARG A 303 33.17 5.62 -18.83
N LYS A 304 32.06 5.77 -18.11
CA LYS A 304 31.14 6.91 -18.18
C LYS A 304 31.12 7.62 -16.83
#